data_AF-A0A947CVS2-F1
#
_entry.id   AF-A0A947CVS2-F1
#
_cell.length_a   1.000
_cell.length_b   1.000
_cell.length_c   1.000
_cell.angle_alpha   90.00
_cell.angle_beta   90.00
_cell.angle_gamma   90.00
#
_symmetry.space_group_name_H-M   'P 1'
#
loop_
_entity.id
_entity.type
_entity.pdbx_description
1 polymer ?
#
loop_
_entity_poly.entity_id
_entity_poly.type
_entity_poly.pdbx_seq_one_letter_code
_entity_poly.pdbx_strand_id
1 'polypeptide(L)'
;DLLGVGGAPTTDGVNVMSIVLEVPISALTADGERPGASESGPNTVVGVHATASRQRKRILGRHRPERHRGRYVQVSRLGWPLVNEVVIPLKDKDKYNRSRPHQDLDNIGAYVLFPELPGLLNAVLGAGCADTPADGRLDIAGLLSPAGTTIADLLRIDIREGQTYANSSFPNGRALADDVTDTLLTVVCNNGGALGDGVDGNDLPFADSFPYLASPHSGNPIP
;
A
#
# COMPACT_ATOMS: atom_id res chain seq x y z
N ASP A 1 1.75 17.55 -6.61
CA ASP A 1 2.57 16.60 -7.37
C ASP A 1 3.74 16.16 -6.51
N LEU A 2 3.78 14.88 -6.13
CA LEU A 2 4.82 14.34 -5.25
C LEU A 2 6.22 14.35 -5.89
N LEU A 3 6.37 14.84 -7.14
CA LEU A 3 7.66 15.08 -7.81
C LEU A 3 7.80 16.44 -8.53
N GLY A 4 7.03 17.47 -8.14
CA GLY A 4 7.44 18.85 -8.42
C GLY A 4 7.02 19.48 -9.77
N VAL A 5 5.80 19.28 -10.22
CA VAL A 5 5.11 20.20 -11.14
C VAL A 5 4.11 21.05 -10.34
N GLY A 6 4.27 22.37 -10.43
CA GLY A 6 3.65 23.34 -9.52
C GLY A 6 2.12 23.31 -9.49
N GLY A 7 1.57 23.25 -8.27
CA GLY A 7 0.31 23.83 -7.82
C GLY A 7 -1.01 23.47 -8.53
N ALA A 8 -0.98 22.86 -9.69
CA ALA A 8 -2.17 22.43 -10.42
C ALA A 8 -2.48 20.97 -10.03
N PRO A 9 -3.74 20.64 -9.72
CA PRO A 9 -4.12 19.26 -9.43
C PRO A 9 -3.98 18.43 -10.72
N THR A 10 -2.97 17.58 -10.78
CA THR A 10 -2.58 16.84 -12.00
C THR A 10 -3.44 15.61 -12.29
N THR A 11 -4.32 15.26 -11.35
CA THR A 11 -5.30 14.16 -11.46
C THR A 11 -6.74 14.67 -11.40
N ASP A 12 -6.95 15.99 -11.42
CA ASP A 12 -8.31 16.52 -11.47
C ASP A 12 -8.98 16.12 -12.79
N GLY A 13 -10.20 15.59 -12.71
CA GLY A 13 -10.94 15.10 -13.87
C GLY A 13 -10.42 13.81 -14.52
N VAL A 14 -9.48 13.08 -13.91
CA VAL A 14 -9.09 11.73 -14.37
C VAL A 14 -9.69 10.66 -13.49
N ASN A 15 -10.10 9.55 -14.10
CA ASN A 15 -10.74 8.44 -13.40
C ASN A 15 -9.72 7.42 -12.90
N VAL A 16 -9.91 6.93 -11.68
CA VAL A 16 -9.24 5.73 -11.18
C VAL A 16 -9.94 4.50 -11.76
N MET A 17 -9.18 3.62 -12.41
CA MET A 17 -9.69 2.32 -12.84
C MET A 17 -9.62 1.32 -11.70
N SER A 18 -10.73 0.64 -11.41
CA SER A 18 -10.78 -0.42 -10.41
C SER A 18 -11.21 -1.73 -11.04
N ILE A 19 -10.57 -2.82 -10.60
CA ILE A 19 -10.96 -4.19 -10.90
C ILE A 19 -11.40 -4.80 -9.58
N VAL A 20 -12.61 -5.35 -9.55
CA VAL A 20 -13.17 -5.96 -8.34
C VAL A 20 -13.44 -7.43 -8.63
N LEU A 21 -12.97 -8.31 -7.73
CA LEU A 21 -13.03 -9.76 -7.87
C LEU A 21 -13.68 -10.36 -6.63
N GLU A 22 -14.59 -11.30 -6.84
CA GLU A 22 -15.10 -12.18 -5.79
C GLU A 22 -14.42 -13.54 -5.93
N VAL A 23 -13.73 -13.98 -4.88
CA VAL A 23 -12.94 -15.22 -4.89
C VAL A 23 -13.42 -16.12 -3.75
N PRO A 24 -13.78 -17.39 -4.03
CA PRO A 24 -14.11 -18.35 -2.98
C PRO A 24 -12.95 -18.52 -2.01
N ILE A 25 -13.24 -18.52 -0.70
CA ILE A 25 -12.19 -18.61 0.33
C ILE A 25 -11.39 -19.92 0.25
N SER A 26 -12.01 -21.00 -0.20
CA SER A 26 -11.36 -22.29 -0.46
C SER A 26 -10.32 -22.25 -1.58
N ALA A 27 -10.35 -21.22 -2.44
CA ALA A 27 -9.30 -20.99 -3.44
C ALA A 27 -8.12 -20.17 -2.88
N LEU A 28 -8.26 -19.60 -1.69
CA LEU A 28 -7.26 -18.73 -1.04
C LEU A 28 -6.48 -19.45 0.07
N THR A 29 -7.02 -20.52 0.65
CA THR A 29 -6.41 -21.26 1.75
C THR A 29 -5.61 -22.45 1.24
N ALA A 30 -4.52 -22.80 1.94
CA ALA A 30 -3.59 -23.82 1.47
C ALA A 30 -4.19 -25.24 1.46
N ASP A 31 -5.13 -25.48 2.36
CA ASP A 31 -5.84 -26.74 2.58
C ASP A 31 -7.25 -26.76 1.95
N GLY A 32 -7.68 -25.65 1.34
CA GLY A 32 -9.00 -25.52 0.71
C GLY A 32 -10.16 -25.32 1.69
N GLU A 33 -9.88 -25.22 2.99
CA GLU A 33 -10.87 -25.02 4.04
C GLU A 33 -10.72 -23.62 4.65
N ARG A 34 -11.83 -23.03 5.12
CA ARG A 34 -11.77 -21.73 5.79
C ARG A 34 -11.19 -21.92 7.20
N PRO A 35 -10.18 -21.13 7.62
CA PRO A 35 -9.63 -21.23 8.97
C PRO A 35 -10.68 -20.95 10.03
N GLY A 36 -10.68 -21.74 11.10
CA GLY A 36 -11.65 -21.61 12.19
C GLY A 36 -11.49 -20.29 12.96
N ALA A 37 -12.55 -19.84 13.64
CA ALA A 37 -12.54 -18.57 14.38
C ALA A 37 -11.41 -18.47 15.44
N SER A 38 -11.04 -19.58 16.06
CA SER A 38 -9.96 -19.66 17.07
C SER A 38 -8.62 -20.10 16.51
N GLU A 39 -8.52 -20.32 15.20
CA GLU A 39 -7.29 -20.75 14.56
C GLU A 39 -6.25 -19.61 14.57
N SER A 40 -4.98 -19.98 14.55
CA SER A 40 -3.85 -19.06 14.49
C SER A 40 -2.77 -19.58 13.55
N GLY A 41 -1.87 -18.69 13.13
CA GLY A 41 -0.79 -19.01 12.20
C GLY A 41 -1.04 -18.46 10.80
N PRO A 42 -0.08 -18.64 9.88
CA PRO A 42 -0.05 -17.92 8.61
C PRO A 42 -1.18 -18.28 7.64
N ASN A 43 -1.85 -19.43 7.79
CA ASN A 43 -3.00 -19.81 6.95
C ASN A 43 -4.26 -18.96 7.25
N THR A 44 -4.28 -18.23 8.38
CA THR A 44 -5.42 -17.38 8.76
C THR A 44 -5.45 -16.03 8.07
N VAL A 45 -4.41 -15.69 7.29
CA VAL A 45 -4.26 -14.40 6.63
C VAL A 45 -3.90 -14.56 5.16
N VAL A 46 -4.51 -13.74 4.31
CA VAL A 46 -4.15 -13.60 2.89
C VAL A 46 -3.37 -12.31 2.72
N GLY A 47 -2.32 -12.33 1.91
CA GLY A 47 -1.53 -11.14 1.58
C GLY A 47 -1.57 -10.80 0.10
N VAL A 48 -1.84 -9.54 -0.21
CA VAL A 48 -1.93 -9.03 -1.58
C VAL A 48 -0.89 -7.93 -1.81
N HIS A 49 -0.26 -7.95 -2.98
CA HIS A 49 0.52 -6.83 -3.49
C HIS A 49 0.33 -6.72 -5.00
N ALA A 50 0.47 -5.50 -5.51
CA ALA A 50 0.50 -5.24 -6.93
C ALA A 50 1.95 -5.16 -7.43
N THR A 51 2.16 -5.51 -8.69
CA THR A 51 3.44 -5.29 -9.37
C THR A 51 3.19 -4.63 -10.72
N ALA A 52 4.10 -3.74 -11.11
CA ALA A 52 4.17 -3.23 -12.48
C ALA A 52 5.35 -3.89 -13.18
N SER A 53 5.13 -4.34 -14.41
CA SER A 53 6.14 -5.01 -15.21
C SER A 53 6.28 -4.39 -16.60
N ARG A 54 7.50 -4.40 -17.14
CA ARG A 54 7.79 -4.00 -18.53
C ARG A 54 8.67 -5.03 -19.22
N GLN A 55 8.64 -5.06 -20.55
CA GLN A 55 9.57 -5.93 -21.28
C GLN A 55 11.02 -5.49 -21.08
N ARG A 56 11.92 -6.46 -20.85
CA ARG A 56 13.32 -6.23 -20.46
C ARG A 56 14.12 -5.36 -21.43
N LYS A 57 13.81 -5.38 -22.72
CA LYS A 57 14.54 -4.61 -23.75
C LYS A 57 13.62 -3.54 -24.35
N ARG A 58 14.11 -2.30 -24.40
CA ARG A 58 13.52 -1.18 -25.17
C ARG A 58 14.51 -0.78 -26.27
N ILE A 59 14.06 -0.80 -27.52
CA ILE A 59 14.84 -0.43 -28.69
C ILE A 59 14.26 0.87 -29.23
N LEU A 60 15.05 1.94 -29.16
CA LEU A 60 14.69 3.26 -29.66
C LEU A 60 14.99 3.36 -31.16
N GLY A 61 14.09 3.98 -31.92
CA GLY A 61 14.26 4.24 -33.35
C GLY A 61 14.22 5.73 -33.63
N ARG A 62 15.15 6.25 -34.46
CA ARG A 62 15.21 7.69 -34.79
C ARG A 62 13.97 8.20 -35.55
N HIS A 63 13.40 7.35 -36.41
CA HIS A 63 12.21 7.63 -37.24
C HIS A 63 11.23 6.45 -37.26
N ARG A 64 11.28 5.60 -36.22
CA ARG A 64 10.47 4.39 -36.10
C ARG A 64 9.91 4.32 -34.67
N PRO A 65 8.70 3.77 -34.48
CA PRO A 65 8.17 3.53 -33.14
C PRO A 65 9.13 2.71 -32.29
N GLU A 66 9.15 2.97 -30.99
CA GLU A 66 9.89 2.17 -30.02
C GLU A 66 9.44 0.71 -30.09
N ARG A 67 10.40 -0.21 -29.96
CA ARG A 67 10.11 -1.65 -29.91
C ARG A 67 10.49 -2.22 -28.57
N HIS A 68 9.56 -2.92 -27.95
CA HIS A 68 9.76 -3.62 -26.69
C HIS A 68 9.90 -5.13 -26.97
N ARG A 69 10.85 -5.80 -26.30
CA ARG A 69 11.13 -7.23 -26.51
C ARG A 69 11.57 -7.96 -25.24
N GLY A 70 11.37 -9.28 -25.25
CA GLY A 70 11.82 -10.19 -24.20
C GLY A 70 10.81 -10.35 -23.07
N ARG A 71 11.19 -11.10 -22.03
CA ARG A 71 10.33 -11.34 -20.87
C ARG A 71 9.98 -10.05 -20.15
N TYR A 72 8.79 -10.04 -19.53
CA TYR A 72 8.42 -9.03 -18.56
C TYR A 72 9.32 -9.12 -17.33
N VAL A 73 9.71 -7.96 -16.80
CA VAL A 73 10.47 -7.81 -15.57
C VAL A 73 9.76 -6.79 -14.68
N GLN A 74 9.67 -7.10 -13.39
CA GLN A 74 9.12 -6.21 -12.39
C GLN A 74 9.97 -4.94 -12.29
N VAL A 75 9.30 -3.79 -12.28
CA VAL A 75 9.92 -2.47 -12.15
C VAL A 75 9.32 -1.64 -11.02
N SER A 76 8.21 -2.10 -10.45
CA SER A 76 7.59 -1.53 -9.28
C SER A 76 6.77 -2.61 -8.58
N ARG A 77 6.58 -2.43 -7.28
CA ARG A 77 5.59 -3.16 -6.49
C ARG A 77 5.00 -2.26 -5.41
N LEU A 78 3.82 -2.63 -4.93
CA LEU A 78 3.13 -1.93 -3.86
C LEU A 78 2.30 -2.93 -3.04
N GLY A 79 2.53 -2.97 -1.73
CA GLY A 79 1.72 -3.72 -0.77
C GLY A 79 0.93 -2.77 0.12
N TRP A 80 1.42 -2.58 1.35
CA TRP A 80 0.97 -1.51 2.23
C TRP A 80 1.24 -0.14 1.60
N PRO A 81 0.28 0.78 1.69
CA PRO A 81 0.52 2.16 1.31
C PRO A 81 1.72 2.73 2.08
N LEU A 82 2.45 3.64 1.43
CA LEU A 82 3.60 4.38 1.98
C LEU A 82 4.86 3.57 2.34
N VAL A 83 4.84 2.23 2.36
CA VAL A 83 6.09 1.48 2.52
C VAL A 83 7.04 1.83 1.38
N ASN A 84 6.58 1.66 0.15
CA ASN A 84 7.34 2.00 -1.04
C ASN A 84 7.66 3.50 -1.11
N GLU A 85 6.69 4.38 -0.86
CA GLU A 85 6.81 5.83 -1.07
C GLU A 85 7.64 6.53 0.00
N VAL A 86 7.61 6.05 1.24
CA VAL A 86 8.07 6.82 2.40
C VAL A 86 8.99 6.04 3.34
N VAL A 87 8.76 4.74 3.54
CA VAL A 87 9.64 3.92 4.39
C VAL A 87 10.92 3.58 3.64
N ILE A 88 10.83 3.25 2.35
CA ILE A 88 12.01 2.89 1.56
C ILE A 88 12.74 4.15 1.08
N PRO A 89 14.01 4.35 1.48
CA PRO A 89 14.76 5.51 1.05
C PRO A 89 15.06 5.46 -0.46
N LEU A 90 15.19 6.62 -1.07
CA LEU A 90 15.41 6.77 -2.51
C LEU A 90 16.58 5.93 -3.03
N LYS A 91 17.67 5.81 -2.24
CA LYS A 91 18.87 5.03 -2.61
C LYS A 91 18.58 3.55 -2.88
N ASP A 92 17.59 2.96 -2.20
CA ASP A 92 17.25 1.54 -2.27
C ASP A 92 15.87 1.27 -2.89
N LYS A 93 15.14 2.33 -3.29
CA LYS A 93 13.86 2.27 -4.00
C LYS A 93 13.89 1.30 -5.18
N ASP A 94 14.96 1.37 -5.96
CA ASP A 94 15.18 0.56 -7.16
C ASP A 94 15.46 -0.92 -6.84
N LYS A 95 16.05 -1.20 -5.66
CA LYS A 95 16.27 -2.56 -5.15
C LYS A 95 14.96 -3.15 -4.65
N TYR A 96 14.22 -2.40 -3.82
CA TYR A 96 12.90 -2.77 -3.32
C TYR A 96 11.90 -3.04 -4.45
N ASN A 97 11.85 -2.16 -5.47
CA ASN A 97 10.92 -2.28 -6.60
C ASN A 97 11.14 -3.56 -7.43
N ARG A 98 12.34 -4.14 -7.37
CA ARG A 98 12.71 -5.36 -8.09
C ARG A 98 12.71 -6.61 -7.19
N SER A 99 12.58 -6.44 -5.87
CA SER A 99 12.53 -7.55 -4.91
C SER A 99 11.12 -8.13 -4.81
N ARG A 100 11.01 -9.29 -4.16
CA ARG A 100 9.73 -9.93 -3.84
C ARG A 100 9.43 -9.80 -2.34
N PRO A 101 8.16 -9.77 -1.91
CA PRO A 101 7.81 -9.55 -0.50
C PRO A 101 8.46 -10.52 0.50
N HIS A 102 8.70 -11.79 0.12
CA HIS A 102 9.39 -12.75 1.00
C HIS A 102 10.86 -12.37 1.32
N GLN A 103 11.42 -11.37 0.62
CA GLN A 103 12.78 -10.89 0.80
C GLN A 103 12.81 -9.59 1.61
N ASP A 104 11.68 -9.13 2.12
CA ASP A 104 11.55 -7.80 2.71
C ASP A 104 12.23 -7.70 4.07
N LEU A 105 12.18 -8.76 4.87
CA LEU A 105 12.90 -8.82 6.15
C LEU A 105 14.39 -8.46 5.97
N ASP A 106 15.06 -9.10 5.00
CA ASP A 106 16.48 -8.89 4.73
C ASP A 106 16.77 -7.56 4.01
N ASN A 107 15.86 -7.12 3.14
CA ASN A 107 16.12 -5.96 2.26
C ASN A 107 15.69 -4.63 2.86
N ILE A 108 14.63 -4.61 3.65
CA ILE A 108 13.97 -3.38 4.12
C ILE A 108 13.59 -3.38 5.60
N GLY A 109 13.78 -4.49 6.33
CA GLY A 109 13.44 -4.57 7.76
C GLY A 109 14.07 -3.46 8.60
N ALA A 110 15.32 -3.07 8.30
CA ALA A 110 15.97 -1.95 8.98
C ALA A 110 15.26 -0.60 8.75
N TYR A 111 14.70 -0.37 7.56
CA TYR A 111 13.96 0.86 7.25
C TYR A 111 12.60 0.91 7.91
N VAL A 112 11.98 -0.25 8.13
CA VAL A 112 10.75 -0.37 8.93
C VAL A 112 11.03 -0.05 10.39
N LEU A 113 12.12 -0.58 10.96
CA LEU A 113 12.49 -0.36 12.35
C LEU A 113 12.95 1.08 12.62
N PHE A 114 13.63 1.70 11.66
CA PHE A 114 14.19 3.04 11.78
C PHE A 114 13.78 3.90 10.58
N PRO A 115 12.51 4.30 10.47
CA PRO A 115 12.03 5.09 9.35
C PRO A 115 12.60 6.51 9.39
N GLU A 116 12.97 7.05 8.24
CA GLU A 116 13.51 8.43 8.12
C GLU A 116 12.41 9.50 8.23
N LEU A 117 11.16 9.16 7.86
CA LEU A 117 10.05 10.11 7.76
C LEU A 117 9.77 10.91 9.05
N PRO A 118 9.68 10.33 10.26
CA PRO A 118 9.39 11.10 11.47
C PRO A 118 10.38 12.24 11.68
N GLY A 119 11.66 11.98 11.43
CA GLY A 119 12.72 12.98 11.51
C GLY A 119 12.54 14.09 10.46
N LEU A 120 12.16 13.73 9.24
CA LEU A 120 11.89 14.70 8.17
C LEU A 120 10.65 15.55 8.46
N LEU A 121 9.57 14.96 8.97
CA LEU A 121 8.37 15.69 9.38
C LEU A 121 8.67 16.70 10.49
N ASN A 122 9.51 16.33 11.46
CA ASN A 122 9.98 17.26 12.48
C ASN A 122 10.84 18.38 11.91
N ALA A 123 11.81 18.04 11.06
CA ALA A 123 12.75 19.02 10.52
C ALA A 123 12.10 20.03 9.57
N VAL A 124 11.10 19.61 8.79
CA VAL A 124 10.45 20.44 7.76
C VAL A 124 9.18 21.11 8.26
N LEU A 125 8.35 20.38 9.02
CA LEU A 125 7.01 20.82 9.41
C LEU A 125 6.85 21.08 10.92
N GLY A 126 7.83 20.72 11.75
CA GLY A 126 7.68 20.81 13.20
C GLY A 126 6.56 19.92 13.74
N ALA A 127 6.31 18.77 13.09
CA ALA A 127 5.15 17.91 13.34
C ALA A 127 5.10 17.27 14.76
N GLY A 128 6.15 17.42 15.57
CA GLY A 128 6.21 16.90 16.92
C GLY A 128 6.21 15.38 17.00
N CYS A 129 6.70 14.70 15.96
CA CYS A 129 6.88 13.25 15.96
C CYS A 129 7.80 12.81 17.08
N ALA A 130 7.43 11.72 17.75
CA ALA A 130 8.27 11.12 18.78
C ALA A 130 9.54 10.54 18.15
N ASP A 131 10.62 10.54 18.92
CA ASP A 131 11.84 9.88 18.52
C ASP A 131 11.60 8.38 18.33
N THR A 132 12.28 7.79 17.34
CA THR A 132 12.25 6.34 17.16
C THR A 132 12.89 5.66 18.38
N PRO A 133 12.24 4.67 19.01
CA PRO A 133 12.82 3.92 20.11
C PRO A 133 14.19 3.32 19.77
N ALA A 134 15.05 3.14 20.76
CA ALA A 134 16.41 2.61 20.56
C ALA A 134 16.41 1.18 19.98
N ASP A 135 15.40 0.39 20.31
CA ASP A 135 15.13 -0.95 19.78
C ASP A 135 14.32 -0.95 18.46
N GLY A 136 13.94 0.24 17.97
CA GLY A 136 13.22 0.44 16.72
C GLY A 136 11.70 0.34 16.84
N ARG A 137 11.01 0.58 15.72
CA ARG A 137 9.55 0.51 15.57
C ARG A 137 9.05 -0.93 15.45
N LEU A 138 9.18 -1.69 16.53
CA LEU A 138 8.69 -3.08 16.62
C LEU A 138 7.18 -3.20 16.45
N ASP A 139 6.43 -2.15 16.77
CA ASP A 139 5.00 -2.03 16.52
C ASP A 139 4.68 -2.06 15.02
N ILE A 140 5.39 -1.27 14.19
CA ILE A 140 5.24 -1.29 12.73
C ILE A 140 5.68 -2.65 12.16
N ALA A 141 6.78 -3.22 12.67
CA ALA A 141 7.23 -4.55 12.28
C ALA A 141 6.16 -5.63 12.58
N GLY A 142 5.49 -5.53 13.73
CA GLY A 142 4.35 -6.39 14.12
C GLY A 142 3.17 -6.28 13.16
N LEU A 143 2.84 -5.07 12.70
CA LEU A 143 1.77 -4.84 11.73
C LEU A 143 2.04 -5.48 10.36
N LEU A 144 3.30 -5.57 9.94
CA LEU A 144 3.72 -6.22 8.68
C LEU A 144 3.89 -7.75 8.80
N SER A 145 3.73 -8.30 10.01
CA SER A 145 3.93 -9.72 10.33
C SER A 145 2.74 -10.37 11.08
N PRO A 146 1.47 -10.08 10.70
CA PRO A 146 0.33 -10.60 11.44
C PRO A 146 0.29 -12.13 11.40
N ALA A 147 -0.30 -12.73 12.44
CA ALA A 147 -0.43 -14.18 12.61
C ALA A 147 0.91 -14.96 12.50
N GLY A 148 2.03 -14.33 12.88
CA GLY A 148 3.36 -14.95 12.85
C GLY A 148 3.96 -15.10 11.45
N THR A 149 3.44 -14.37 10.49
CA THR A 149 3.98 -14.36 9.12
C THR A 149 5.30 -13.58 9.07
N THR A 150 6.13 -13.85 8.06
CA THR A 150 7.34 -13.04 7.84
C THR A 150 6.96 -11.60 7.54
N ILE A 151 7.76 -10.65 8.04
CA ILE A 151 7.65 -9.23 7.67
C ILE A 151 7.70 -9.12 6.15
N ALA A 152 6.64 -8.59 5.58
CA ALA A 152 6.51 -8.41 4.15
C ALA A 152 5.56 -7.26 3.85
N ASP A 153 5.91 -6.46 2.85
CA ASP A 153 5.03 -5.42 2.35
C ASP A 153 3.90 -6.03 1.52
N LEU A 154 2.81 -6.34 2.22
CA LEU A 154 1.61 -7.01 1.71
C LEU A 154 0.40 -6.42 2.43
N LEU A 155 -0.63 -6.02 1.69
CA LEU A 155 -1.93 -5.73 2.30
C LEU A 155 -2.51 -7.05 2.80
N ARG A 156 -2.59 -7.21 4.13
CA ARG A 156 -3.02 -8.46 4.78
C ARG A 156 -4.48 -8.37 5.17
N ILE A 157 -5.22 -9.45 4.99
CA ILE A 157 -6.60 -9.60 5.48
C ILE A 157 -6.73 -10.93 6.22
N ASP A 158 -7.29 -10.88 7.41
CA ASP A 158 -7.72 -12.03 8.20
C ASP A 158 -8.95 -12.66 7.53
N ILE A 159 -8.88 -13.97 7.31
CA ILE A 159 -9.90 -14.72 6.59
C ILE A 159 -10.59 -15.76 7.48
N ARG A 160 -10.34 -15.76 8.80
CA ARG A 160 -10.98 -16.68 9.74
C ARG A 160 -12.51 -16.58 9.69
N GLU A 161 -13.16 -17.66 10.07
CA GLU A 161 -14.59 -17.66 10.34
C GLU A 161 -14.96 -16.56 11.33
N GLY A 162 -16.10 -15.90 11.11
CA GLY A 162 -16.58 -14.80 11.96
C GLY A 162 -16.07 -13.41 11.60
N GLN A 163 -15.15 -13.28 10.63
CA GLN A 163 -14.77 -11.98 10.08
C GLN A 163 -15.98 -11.23 9.49
N THR A 164 -16.19 -10.00 9.96
CA THR A 164 -17.24 -9.10 9.49
C THR A 164 -16.66 -7.87 8.79
N TYR A 165 -17.50 -7.09 8.11
CA TYR A 165 -17.09 -5.79 7.55
C TYR A 165 -16.47 -4.86 8.60
N ALA A 166 -17.04 -4.83 9.82
CA ALA A 166 -16.52 -4.03 10.93
C ALA A 166 -15.13 -4.49 11.42
N ASN A 167 -14.69 -5.68 11.03
CA ASN A 167 -13.36 -6.19 11.33
C ASN A 167 -12.38 -5.98 10.17
N SER A 168 -12.84 -5.47 9.02
CA SER A 168 -12.10 -5.38 7.76
C SER A 168 -11.71 -3.93 7.43
N SER A 169 -10.98 -3.29 8.35
CA SER A 169 -10.38 -1.96 8.16
C SER A 169 -8.87 -2.06 8.22
N PHE A 170 -8.17 -1.09 7.64
CA PHE A 170 -6.72 -0.99 7.76
C PHE A 170 -6.30 -1.05 9.25
N PRO A 171 -5.32 -1.89 9.63
CA PRO A 171 -4.42 -2.69 8.79
C PRO A 171 -4.91 -4.09 8.36
N ASN A 172 -6.08 -4.54 8.83
CA ASN A 172 -6.69 -5.82 8.47
C ASN A 172 -7.56 -5.69 7.19
N GLY A 173 -6.90 -5.57 6.05
CA GLY A 173 -7.49 -5.20 4.79
C GLY A 173 -7.53 -3.68 4.66
N ARG A 174 -8.53 -3.18 3.92
CA ARG A 174 -8.81 -1.75 3.77
C ARG A 174 -10.27 -1.59 3.36
N ALA A 175 -11.06 -0.90 4.17
CA ALA A 175 -12.36 -0.42 3.76
C ALA A 175 -12.18 0.78 2.81
N LEU A 176 -13.14 0.99 1.90
CA LEU A 176 -13.03 2.07 0.91
C LEU A 176 -12.88 3.45 1.56
N ALA A 177 -13.55 3.64 2.69
CA ALA A 177 -13.55 4.88 3.47
C ALA A 177 -12.37 5.02 4.44
N ASP A 178 -11.46 4.04 4.52
CA ASP A 178 -10.29 4.16 5.39
C ASP A 178 -9.36 5.26 4.86
N ASP A 179 -9.10 6.25 5.71
CA ASP A 179 -8.05 7.23 5.52
C ASP A 179 -6.70 6.63 5.93
N VAL A 180 -6.15 5.86 5.00
CA VAL A 180 -4.93 5.08 5.23
C VAL A 180 -3.70 5.97 5.28
N THR A 181 -3.69 7.10 4.55
CA THR A 181 -2.55 8.01 4.59
C THR A 181 -2.44 8.63 5.98
N ASP A 182 -3.52 9.15 6.53
CA ASP A 182 -3.56 9.74 7.87
C ASP A 182 -3.24 8.72 8.96
N THR A 183 -3.81 7.52 8.84
CA THR A 183 -3.52 6.42 9.76
C THR A 183 -2.03 6.09 9.77
N LEU A 184 -1.41 5.99 8.59
CA LEU A 184 0.00 5.67 8.48
C LEU A 184 0.91 6.82 8.92
N LEU A 185 0.60 8.07 8.59
CA LEU A 185 1.35 9.24 9.05
C LEU A 185 1.32 9.31 10.58
N THR A 186 0.15 9.07 11.18
CA THR A 186 -0.04 9.01 12.64
C THR A 186 0.79 7.89 13.26
N VAL A 187 0.70 6.67 12.71
CA VAL A 187 1.48 5.51 13.18
C VAL A 187 2.99 5.81 13.07
N VAL A 188 3.46 6.27 11.91
CA VAL A 188 4.89 6.53 11.68
C VAL A 188 5.39 7.65 12.60
N CYS A 189 4.62 8.71 12.82
CA CYS A 189 5.01 9.85 13.66
C CYS A 189 4.99 9.55 15.18
N ASN A 190 4.16 8.60 15.62
CA ASN A 190 4.15 8.08 17.01
C ASN A 190 4.02 9.18 18.11
N ASN A 191 3.33 10.28 17.83
CA ASN A 191 3.20 11.41 18.77
C ASN A 191 1.86 11.43 19.54
N GLY A 192 0.98 10.44 19.32
CA GLY A 192 -0.34 10.35 19.95
C GLY A 192 -1.40 11.32 19.40
N GLY A 193 -1.03 12.21 18.47
CA GLY A 193 -1.95 13.08 17.74
C GLY A 193 -2.15 12.58 16.31
N ALA A 194 -3.35 12.72 15.77
CA ALA A 194 -3.59 12.41 14.37
C ALA A 194 -2.83 13.39 13.47
N LEU A 195 -2.05 12.86 12.53
CA LEU A 195 -1.50 13.63 11.42
C LEU A 195 -2.35 13.40 10.17
N GLY A 196 -2.64 14.49 9.47
CA GLY A 196 -3.41 14.45 8.23
C GLY A 196 -2.62 14.89 7.00
N ASP A 197 -2.96 14.32 5.84
CA ASP A 197 -2.49 14.81 4.54
C ASP A 197 -3.35 15.96 3.97
N GLY A 198 -4.47 16.26 4.63
CA GLY A 198 -5.40 17.33 4.29
C GLY A 198 -6.45 16.94 3.25
N VAL A 199 -6.65 15.64 3.01
CA VAL A 199 -7.65 15.10 2.09
C VAL A 199 -8.66 14.22 2.84
N ASP A 200 -9.64 14.87 3.48
CA ASP A 200 -10.57 14.20 4.40
C ASP A 200 -11.77 13.50 3.72
N GLY A 201 -11.81 13.44 2.39
CA GLY A 201 -12.95 12.88 1.68
C GLY A 201 -12.77 12.72 0.18
N ASN A 202 -13.62 11.86 -0.40
CA ASN A 202 -13.68 11.69 -1.84
C ASN A 202 -14.50 12.80 -2.51
N ASP A 203 -14.18 13.06 -3.77
CA ASP A 203 -14.92 14.02 -4.62
C ASP A 203 -16.38 13.62 -4.84
N LEU A 204 -16.67 12.31 -4.84
CA LEU A 204 -18.01 11.73 -4.96
C LEU A 204 -18.25 10.67 -3.87
N PRO A 205 -19.48 10.55 -3.36
CA PRO A 205 -19.82 9.52 -2.38
C PRO A 205 -19.73 8.11 -2.99
N PHE A 206 -19.44 7.13 -2.13
CA PHE A 206 -19.54 5.72 -2.49
C PHE A 206 -20.99 5.33 -2.86
N ALA A 207 -21.14 4.34 -3.72
CA ALA A 207 -22.42 3.76 -4.06
C ALA A 207 -22.90 2.81 -2.95
N ASP A 208 -24.22 2.69 -2.77
CA ASP A 208 -24.82 1.79 -1.76
C ASP A 208 -24.82 0.30 -2.18
N SER A 209 -24.36 0.01 -3.40
CA SER A 209 -24.30 -1.34 -3.95
C SER A 209 -23.00 -1.57 -4.71
N PHE A 210 -22.61 -2.83 -4.81
CA PHE A 210 -21.42 -3.25 -5.54
C PHE A 210 -21.47 -2.74 -7.00
N PRO A 211 -20.39 -2.12 -7.52
CA PRO A 211 -19.01 -2.14 -7.02
C PRO A 211 -18.61 -0.98 -6.07
N TYR A 212 -19.54 -0.40 -5.29
CA TYR A 212 -19.37 0.58 -4.19
C TYR A 212 -18.58 1.87 -4.48
N LEU A 213 -17.75 1.93 -5.52
CA LEU A 213 -17.08 3.12 -6.00
C LEU A 213 -18.04 3.99 -6.81
N ALA A 214 -17.83 5.30 -6.75
CA ALA A 214 -18.56 6.26 -7.56
C ALA A 214 -18.35 5.98 -9.05
N SER A 215 -19.33 6.37 -9.89
CA SER A 215 -19.16 6.32 -11.33
C SER A 215 -18.04 7.27 -11.77
N PRO A 216 -17.30 6.92 -12.85
CA PRO A 216 -16.25 7.77 -13.39
C PRO A 216 -16.79 9.18 -13.71
N HIS A 217 -16.01 10.23 -13.43
CA HIS A 217 -16.28 11.58 -13.94
C HIS A 217 -16.37 11.54 -15.47
N SER A 218 -17.35 12.24 -16.03
CA SER A 218 -17.41 12.48 -17.47
C SER A 218 -16.18 13.30 -17.85
N GLY A 219 -15.33 12.78 -18.75
CA GLY A 219 -14.12 13.47 -19.22
C GLY A 219 -14.38 14.71 -20.09
N ASN A 220 -15.56 15.33 -19.97
CA ASN A 220 -15.90 16.56 -20.67
C ASN A 220 -15.84 17.74 -19.67
N PRO A 221 -14.80 18.59 -19.71
CA PRO A 221 -14.60 19.66 -18.74
C PRO A 221 -15.51 20.89 -18.94
N ILE A 222 -16.62 20.77 -19.67
CA ILE A 222 -17.53 21.89 -19.97
C ILE A 222 -19.00 21.42 -19.78
N PRO A 223 -19.84 22.17 -19.04
CA PRO A 223 -21.27 21.91 -18.92
C PRO A 223 -22.03 22.08 -20.25
#